data_AF-X0RUW6-F1
#
_entry.id   AF-X0RUW6-F1
#
_cell.length_a   1.000
_cell.length_b   1.000
_cell.length_c   1.000
_cell.angle_alpha   90.00
_cell.angle_beta   90.00
_cell.angle_gamma   90.00
#
_symmetry.space_group_name_H-M   'P 1'
#
loop_
_entity.id
_entity.type
_entity.pdbx_description
1 polymer ?
#
loop_
_entity_poly.entity_id
_entity_poly.type
_entity_poly.pdbx_seq_one_letter_code
_entity_poly.pdbx_strand_id
1 'polypeptide(L)'
;MRIEDGSIVEDNVVGVGISTATDVFWSLANGALVLSQSELTGDPVFNIVDFEGGDATPITLGDSVHVYAWAPDGTKIAYITSPDQNDKSNINLFSVSDSELYEENFLEEPLESIEQIFWADDDKKLF
;
A
#
# COMPACT_ATOMS: atom_id res chain seq x y z
N MET A 1 -3.73 -16.01 -2.05
CA MET A 1 -3.47 -16.82 -0.84
C MET A 1 -4.59 -17.83 -0.67
N ARG A 2 -4.32 -19.11 -0.86
CA ARG A 2 -5.23 -20.18 -0.46
C ARG A 2 -4.47 -21.16 0.41
N ILE A 3 -5.12 -21.65 1.45
CA ILE A 3 -4.58 -22.68 2.32
C ILE A 3 -5.04 -24.03 1.77
N GLU A 4 -4.08 -24.90 1.44
CA GLU A 4 -4.31 -26.34 1.28
C GLU A 4 -3.39 -27.08 2.24
N ASP A 5 -3.89 -28.15 2.85
CA ASP A 5 -3.20 -29.11 3.75
C ASP A 5 -2.39 -28.58 4.95
N GLY A 6 -2.46 -27.28 5.28
CA GLY A 6 -1.69 -26.69 6.36
C GLY A 6 -0.31 -26.21 5.94
N SER A 7 -0.02 -26.24 4.64
CA SER A 7 1.15 -25.61 4.04
C SER A 7 0.77 -24.26 3.45
N ILE A 8 1.58 -23.22 3.71
CA ILE A 8 1.50 -21.97 2.95
C ILE A 8 2.08 -22.28 1.57
N VAL A 9 1.22 -22.38 0.56
CA VAL A 9 1.68 -22.33 -0.82
C VAL A 9 1.85 -20.86 -1.16
N GLU A 10 3.10 -20.43 -1.32
CA GLU A 10 3.42 -19.20 -2.03
C GLU A 10 2.96 -19.42 -3.48
N ASP A 11 1.72 -19.04 -3.78
CA ASP A 11 1.34 -18.80 -5.16
C ASP A 11 2.29 -17.71 -5.65
N ASN A 12 3.25 -18.10 -6.49
CA ASN A 12 3.93 -17.15 -7.36
C ASN A 12 2.83 -16.24 -7.90
N VAL A 13 3.01 -14.94 -7.76
CA VAL A 13 2.12 -13.98 -8.43
C VAL A 13 2.44 -14.09 -9.93
N VAL A 14 1.94 -15.15 -10.57
CA VAL A 14 2.26 -15.52 -11.93
C VAL A 14 1.65 -14.47 -12.85
N GLY A 15 2.50 -13.58 -13.37
CA GLY A 15 2.17 -12.71 -14.50
C GLY A 15 2.69 -11.28 -14.38
N VAL A 16 2.98 -10.79 -13.18
CA VAL A 16 3.49 -9.43 -12.99
C VAL A 16 4.99 -9.47 -13.19
N GLY A 17 5.50 -8.93 -14.30
CA GLY A 17 6.92 -8.89 -14.63
C GLY A 17 7.76 -7.97 -13.73
N ILE A 18 7.59 -8.05 -12.41
CA ILE A 18 8.29 -7.26 -11.39
C ILE A 18 9.28 -8.16 -10.65
N SER A 19 10.47 -8.32 -11.24
CA SER A 19 11.56 -9.12 -10.67
C SER A 19 12.25 -8.50 -9.44
N THR A 20 11.85 -7.29 -9.04
CA THR A 20 12.48 -6.49 -7.99
C THR A 20 11.54 -6.18 -6.82
N ALA A 21 10.44 -6.92 -6.67
CA ALA A 21 9.53 -6.73 -5.55
C ALA A 21 10.26 -6.94 -4.21
N THR A 22 10.25 -5.93 -3.36
CA THR A 22 10.84 -5.98 -2.01
C THR A 22 9.78 -6.19 -0.93
N ASP A 23 8.51 -5.86 -1.23
CA ASP A 23 7.41 -6.02 -0.29
C ASP A 23 6.05 -6.11 -1.02
N VAL A 24 5.08 -6.85 -0.46
CA VAL A 24 3.78 -7.14 -1.08
C VAL A 24 2.65 -7.15 -0.05
N PHE A 25 1.57 -6.41 -0.35
CA PHE A 25 0.40 -6.26 0.53
C PHE A 25 -0.89 -6.49 -0.23
N TRP A 26 -1.66 -7.47 0.23
CA TRP A 26 -2.91 -7.88 -0.41
C TRP A 26 -4.12 -7.14 0.15
N SER A 27 -4.99 -6.66 -0.73
CA SER A 27 -6.40 -6.39 -0.45
C SER A 27 -7.22 -7.57 -0.96
N LEU A 28 -8.07 -8.18 -0.13
CA LEU A 28 -8.93 -9.29 -0.55
C LEU A 28 -10.00 -8.92 -1.59
N ALA A 29 -10.22 -7.62 -1.81
CA ALA A 29 -11.21 -7.14 -2.75
C ALA A 29 -10.60 -6.84 -4.13
N ASN A 30 -9.41 -6.24 -4.20
CA ASN A 30 -8.98 -5.51 -5.40
C ASN A 30 -7.57 -5.84 -5.93
N GLY A 31 -6.74 -6.60 -5.20
CA GLY A 31 -5.43 -7.04 -5.68
C GLY A 31 -4.28 -6.78 -4.69
N ALA A 32 -3.07 -6.55 -5.20
CA ALA A 32 -1.88 -6.28 -4.40
C ALA A 32 -1.34 -4.85 -4.60
N LEU A 33 -0.91 -4.24 -3.50
CA LEU A 33 0.10 -3.17 -3.53
C LEU A 33 1.47 -3.82 -3.45
N VAL A 34 2.34 -3.47 -4.38
CA VAL A 34 3.71 -4.00 -4.47
C VAL A 34 4.70 -2.84 -4.38
N LEU A 35 5.64 -2.97 -3.45
CA LEU A 35 6.83 -2.14 -3.44
C LEU A 35 7.92 -2.83 -4.25
N SER A 36 8.47 -2.12 -5.23
CA SER A 36 9.52 -2.60 -6.11
C SER A 36 10.65 -1.58 -6.20
N GLN A 37 11.82 -2.01 -6.64
CA GLN A 37 12.90 -1.08 -6.95
C GLN A 37 12.84 -0.66 -8.43
N SER A 38 12.88 0.65 -8.69
CA SER A 38 13.06 1.23 -10.03
C SER A 38 14.35 0.70 -10.66
N GLU A 39 14.24 0.04 -11.81
CA GLU A 39 15.42 -0.42 -12.55
C GLU A 39 16.25 0.74 -13.12
N LEU A 40 15.63 1.91 -13.30
CA LEU A 40 16.27 3.09 -13.90
C LEU A 40 17.04 3.91 -12.86
N THR A 41 16.50 4.03 -11.64
CA THR A 41 17.04 4.95 -10.62
C THR A 41 17.48 4.25 -9.34
N GLY A 42 16.98 3.04 -9.07
CA GLY A 42 17.19 2.35 -7.80
C GLY A 42 16.26 2.82 -6.66
N ASP A 43 15.39 3.80 -6.93
CA ASP A 43 14.44 4.32 -5.94
C ASP A 43 13.24 3.37 -5.77
N PRO A 44 12.60 3.35 -4.59
CA PRO A 44 11.36 2.61 -4.38
C PRO A 44 10.22 3.13 -5.27
N VAL A 45 9.46 2.20 -5.85
CA VAL A 45 8.26 2.45 -6.66
C VAL A 45 7.13 1.58 -6.16
N PHE A 46 6.00 2.22 -5.86
CA PHE A 46 4.75 1.54 -5.52
C PHE A 46 3.97 1.22 -6.78
N ASN A 47 3.44 0.00 -6.86
CA ASN A 47 2.61 -0.44 -7.97
C ASN A 47 1.35 -1.12 -7.44
N ILE A 48 0.23 -0.90 -8.10
CA ILE A 48 -1.00 -1.68 -7.88
C ILE A 48 -1.12 -2.74 -8.97
N VAL A 49 -1.46 -3.95 -8.54
CA VAL A 49 -1.67 -5.12 -9.39
C VAL A 49 -3.06 -5.68 -9.09
N ASP A 50 -3.91 -5.77 -10.12
CA ASP A 50 -5.23 -6.40 -10.02
C ASP A 50 -5.12 -7.94 -9.85
N PHE A 51 -6.09 -8.55 -9.17
CA PHE A 51 -6.24 -9.99 -9.02
C PHE A 51 -6.38 -10.77 -10.31
N GLU A 52 -7.00 -10.17 -11.33
CA GLU A 52 -7.16 -10.82 -12.64
C GLU A 52 -5.82 -11.00 -13.36
N GLY A 53 -4.74 -10.42 -12.81
CA GLY A 53 -3.44 -10.36 -13.45
C GLY A 53 -3.46 -9.33 -14.59
N GLY A 54 -2.40 -8.53 -14.69
CA GLY A 54 -2.33 -7.47 -15.67
C GLY A 54 -1.09 -6.61 -15.49
N ASP A 55 -0.99 -5.56 -16.31
CA ASP A 55 0.09 -4.59 -16.20
C ASP A 55 0.00 -3.89 -14.84
N ALA A 56 1.13 -3.90 -14.12
CA ALA A 56 1.26 -3.16 -12.87
C ALA A 56 1.11 -1.66 -13.16
N THR A 57 0.23 -1.00 -12.41
CA THR A 57 0.04 0.46 -12.54
C THR A 57 0.91 1.16 -11.50
N PRO A 58 1.92 1.95 -11.92
CA PRO A 58 2.74 2.68 -10.97
C PRO A 58 1.93 3.78 -10.29
N ILE A 59 2.12 3.94 -8.99
CA ILE A 59 1.50 5.00 -8.19
C ILE A 59 2.56 5.76 -7.41
N THR A 60 2.30 7.04 -7.16
CA THR A 60 3.16 7.90 -6.34
C THR A 60 2.45 8.23 -5.05
N LEU A 61 2.90 7.66 -3.93
CA LEU A 61 2.34 7.93 -2.60
C LEU A 61 3.06 9.08 -1.87
N GLY A 62 4.17 9.57 -2.42
CA GLY A 62 5.02 10.60 -1.82
C GLY A 62 6.32 10.02 -1.27
N ASP A 63 7.14 10.90 -0.68
CA ASP A 63 8.44 10.52 -0.14
C ASP A 63 8.30 9.91 1.26
N SER A 64 9.25 9.04 1.62
CA SER A 64 9.38 8.47 2.98
C SER A 64 8.13 7.78 3.50
N VAL A 65 7.49 6.97 2.65
CA VAL A 65 6.39 6.09 3.05
C VAL A 65 6.94 4.85 3.74
N HIS A 66 6.47 4.57 4.96
CA HIS A 66 6.99 3.44 5.76
C HIS A 66 5.91 2.49 6.31
N VAL A 67 4.64 2.90 6.31
CA VAL A 67 3.51 2.07 6.73
C VAL A 67 2.36 2.34 5.77
N TYR A 68 1.64 1.28 5.38
CA TYR A 68 0.47 1.37 4.53
C TYR A 68 -0.51 0.22 4.82
N ALA A 69 -1.79 0.43 4.53
CA ALA A 69 -2.85 -0.54 4.71
C ALA A 69 -3.99 -0.31 3.70
N TRP A 70 -4.44 -1.38 3.06
CA TRP A 70 -5.64 -1.34 2.21
C TRP A 70 -6.91 -1.21 3.04
N ALA A 71 -7.83 -0.38 2.57
CA ALA A 71 -9.22 -0.44 3.03
C ALA A 71 -9.80 -1.83 2.70
N PRO A 72 -10.66 -2.39 3.56
CA PRO A 72 -11.32 -3.67 3.32
C PRO A 72 -12.08 -3.74 1.98
N ASP A 73 -12.75 -2.65 1.56
CA ASP A 73 -13.38 -2.52 0.25
C ASP A 73 -12.39 -2.41 -0.94
N GLY A 74 -11.10 -2.29 -0.63
CA GLY A 74 -9.99 -2.11 -1.56
C GLY A 74 -10.02 -0.80 -2.34
N THR A 75 -10.96 0.10 -2.08
CA THR A 75 -11.08 1.36 -2.85
C THR A 75 -10.00 2.36 -2.49
N LYS A 76 -9.38 2.18 -1.32
CA LYS A 76 -8.36 3.10 -0.78
C LYS A 76 -7.18 2.37 -0.19
N ILE A 77 -6.06 3.07 -0.18
CA ILE A 77 -4.86 2.72 0.58
C ILE A 77 -4.62 3.86 1.57
N ALA A 78 -4.57 3.55 2.86
CA ALA A 78 -4.02 4.46 3.86
C ALA A 78 -2.51 4.26 3.94
N TYR A 79 -1.77 5.34 4.12
CA TYR A 79 -0.32 5.27 4.24
C TYR A 79 0.22 6.42 5.07
N ILE A 80 1.44 6.25 5.57
CA ILE A 80 2.09 7.19 6.47
C ILE A 80 3.31 7.78 5.78
N THR A 81 3.41 9.11 5.81
CA THR A 81 4.59 9.85 5.36
C THR A 81 5.27 10.52 6.55
N SER A 82 6.59 10.46 6.56
CA SER A 82 7.45 11.19 7.49
C SER A 82 8.55 11.88 6.65
N PRO A 83 8.36 13.15 6.25
CA PRO A 83 9.22 13.83 5.27
C PRO A 83 10.72 13.77 5.63
N ASP A 84 11.05 13.74 6.92
CA ASP A 84 12.40 13.58 7.47
C ASP A 84 12.40 12.73 8.76
N GLN A 85 13.57 12.21 9.18
CA GLN A 85 13.72 11.40 10.42
C GLN A 85 13.31 12.12 11.72
N ASN A 86 13.19 13.45 11.69
CA ASN A 86 12.76 14.26 12.84
C ASN A 86 11.40 14.93 12.60
N ASP A 87 10.75 14.65 11.46
CA ASP A 87 9.45 15.22 11.15
C ASP A 87 8.34 14.29 11.62
N LYS A 88 7.23 14.92 12.00
CA LYS A 88 6.05 14.23 12.48
C LYS A 88 5.35 13.49 11.35
N SER A 89 4.86 12.30 11.66
CA SER A 89 4.11 11.44 10.76
C SER A 89 2.70 11.96 10.50
N ASN A 90 2.26 11.85 9.25
CA ASN A 90 0.89 12.09 8.83
C ASN A 90 0.28 10.84 8.20
N ILE A 91 -1.03 10.66 8.40
CA ILE A 91 -1.82 9.61 7.74
C ILE A 91 -2.46 10.22 6.49
N ASN A 92 -2.30 9.57 5.35
CA ASN A 92 -2.81 10.01 4.05
C ASN A 92 -3.61 8.88 3.40
N LEU A 93 -4.44 9.23 2.41
CA LEU A 93 -5.20 8.28 1.61
C LEU A 93 -4.85 8.37 0.13
N PHE A 94 -4.85 7.23 -0.54
CA PHE A 94 -4.84 7.13 -2.00
C PHE A 94 -6.11 6.43 -2.48
N SER A 95 -6.83 7.05 -3.41
CA SER A 95 -7.97 6.43 -4.09
C SER A 95 -7.46 5.57 -5.25
N VAL A 96 -7.80 4.29 -5.22
CA VAL A 96 -7.42 3.36 -6.28
C VAL A 96 -8.27 3.54 -7.53
N SER A 97 -9.57 3.82 -7.37
CA SER A 97 -10.47 4.03 -8.51
C SER A 97 -10.13 5.26 -9.32
N ASP A 98 -9.75 6.34 -8.64
CA ASP A 98 -9.50 7.64 -9.27
C ASP A 98 -8.00 7.85 -9.54
N SER A 99 -7.14 7.01 -8.96
CA SER A 99 -5.67 7.15 -9.00
C SER A 99 -5.20 8.51 -8.47
N GLU A 100 -5.82 8.98 -7.40
CA GLU A 100 -5.60 10.31 -6.83
C GLU A 100 -5.24 10.24 -5.33
N LEU A 101 -4.38 11.16 -4.89
CA LEU A 101 -4.04 11.35 -3.47
C LEU A 101 -5.10 12.24 -2.80
N TYR A 102 -5.50 11.83 -1.60
CA TYR A 102 -6.41 12.56 -0.74
C TYR A 102 -5.72 12.84 0.59
N GLU A 103 -5.48 14.12 0.86
CA GLU A 103 -5.09 14.59 2.18
C GLU A 103 -6.36 14.71 3.02
N GLU A 104 -6.69 13.64 3.75
CA GLU A 104 -7.61 13.75 4.87
C GLU A 104 -6.80 13.96 6.15
N ASN A 105 -7.04 15.07 6.84
CA ASN A 105 -6.49 15.30 8.16
C ASN A 105 -7.20 14.40 9.17
N PHE A 106 -6.70 13.18 9.33
CA PHE A 106 -7.14 12.24 10.39
C PHE A 106 -6.71 12.70 11.77
N LEU A 107 -5.64 13.48 11.83
CA LEU A 107 -5.05 13.98 13.06
C LEU A 107 -5.21 15.51 13.09
N GLU A 108 -5.62 16.04 14.24
CA GLU A 108 -5.63 17.50 14.45
C GLU A 108 -4.21 18.07 14.41
N GLU A 109 -3.24 17.29 14.86
CA GLU A 109 -1.81 17.61 14.86
C GLU A 109 -1.02 16.35 14.49
N PRO A 110 0.02 16.45 13.63
CA PRO A 110 0.88 15.32 13.30
C PRO A 110 1.54 14.71 14.55
N LEU A 111 1.75 13.39 14.54
CA LEU A 111 2.31 12.65 15.67
C LEU A 111 3.81 12.37 15.48
N GLU A 112 4.56 12.23 16.57
CA GLU A 112 6.02 11.99 16.50
C GLU A 112 6.39 10.69 15.77
N SER A 113 5.58 9.64 15.95
CA SER A 113 5.69 8.44 15.14
C SER A 113 4.34 7.73 15.11
N ILE A 114 4.05 7.11 13.97
CA ILE A 114 2.95 6.18 13.80
C ILE A 114 3.52 4.91 13.17
N GLU A 115 3.52 3.84 13.95
CA GLU A 115 4.14 2.57 13.56
C GLU A 115 3.16 1.63 12.85
N GLN A 116 1.87 1.88 12.98
CA GLN A 116 0.83 1.01 12.45
C GLN A 116 -0.45 1.81 12.20
N ILE A 117 -1.16 1.43 11.15
CA ILE A 117 -2.52 1.86 10.86
C ILE A 117 -3.38 0.63 10.58
N PHE A 118 -4.64 0.67 11.02
CA PHE A 118 -5.61 -0.36 10.69
C PHE A 118 -6.96 0.23 10.36
N TRP A 119 -7.60 -0.34 9.35
CA TRP A 119 -8.96 -0.01 8.98
C TRP A 119 -9.94 -0.77 9.85
N ALA A 120 -11.05 -0.12 10.22
CA ALA A 120 -12.24 -0.84 10.64
C ALA A 120 -12.88 -1.56 9.45
N ASP A 121 -13.53 -2.69 9.74
CA ASP A 121 -14.26 -3.51 8.77
C ASP A 121 -15.39 -2.74 8.04
N ASP A 122 -15.73 -1.52 8.48
CA ASP A 122 -16.77 -0.67 7.89
C ASP A 122 -16.24 0.39 6.90
N ASP A 123 -14.94 0.34 6.57
CA ASP A 123 -14.23 1.22 5.62
C ASP A 123 -14.22 2.71 5.99
N LYS A 124 -14.76 3.08 7.16
CA LYS A 124 -15.01 4.48 7.52
C LYS A 124 -14.04 5.04 8.53
N LYS A 125 -13.25 4.19 9.18
CA LYS A 125 -12.35 4.61 10.25
C LYS A 125 -10.99 3.94 10.16
N LEU A 126 -9.98 4.77 10.35
CA LEU A 126 -8.60 4.40 10.65
C LEU A 126 -8.35 4.54 12.15
N PHE A 127 -7.57 3.63 12.70
CA PHE A 127 -7.12 3.61 14.09
C PHE A 127 -5.60 3.42 14.17
#